data_AF-A0A3C1QT13-F1
#
_entry.id   AF-A0A3C1QT13-F1
#
_cell.length_a   1.000
_cell.length_b   1.000
_cell.length_c   1.000
_cell.angle_alpha   90.00
_cell.angle_beta   90.00
_cell.angle_gamma   90.00
#
_symmetry.space_group_name_H-M   'P 1'
#
loop_
_entity.id
_entity.type
_entity.pdbx_description
1 polymer ?
#
loop_
_entity_poly.entity_id
_entity_poly.type
_entity_poly.pdbx_seq_one_letter_code
_entity_poly.pdbx_strand_id
1 'polypeptide(L)'
;MRRREYRSAGATTGDCRARRSASLLRRCLEHHRDRRIGDACRGSGRQPGPADRSEHDRRRQDARRSDSGCRHPDRTALLDRRGDAQFLARRASRRAEGRSDDRPACGERTMTSPTAIRSASANGASNVWEPFRPDVDGAWDERRVRHLVRRAAFGAGPELIETLVEMTPDDAIERLLTGTPDEATRQSESDALARTILASGDPKRLGAWWTYELITTTHPLRERMTLFWHGHFATGGDKVTDAEALYRQNRLLRDEALGNFRTMTHAIAKDPAMLVYLDSVTNRKAHPNENFARELMELFCLGEGNYSEADVQQLARCFTGWEIRQGKFRFNRYQHDDGEKSIFGRRSTFPDAEAVDWVLAHPAAPRFVASKLIRLFVTDAMPTDDELEPIAELLVEHDWNLLPAVRTILRSRRLLGDETIGTKVRSPVDLIIGLLRSFDGTANASRLADDLRRMGMGLFFPPNVKGWDGGRTWINAATLLERANGIGRLLQDDATRFDRRPVGEHLMARFGDDDDSLGKLAEVLLAVRPNDATLARLAAVGEGRSGAARAVARMHALAASPLAQLG
;
A
#
# COMPACT_ATOMS: atom_id res chain seq x y z
N MET A 1 -40.85 -13.35 -55.33
CA MET A 1 -42.11 -12.95 -54.66
C MET A 1 -41.81 -12.47 -53.25
N ARG A 2 -42.32 -11.27 -52.92
CA ARG A 2 -42.46 -10.63 -51.59
C ARG A 2 -41.20 -10.06 -50.91
N ARG A 3 -41.04 -8.77 -51.19
CA ARG A 3 -40.44 -7.68 -50.41
C ARG A 3 -40.82 -7.74 -48.92
N ARG A 4 -39.89 -7.33 -48.05
CA ARG A 4 -40.16 -6.34 -47.00
C ARG A 4 -38.92 -5.49 -46.77
N GLU A 5 -39.11 -4.19 -46.98
CA GLU A 5 -38.20 -3.08 -46.71
C GLU A 5 -38.12 -2.85 -45.19
N TYR A 6 -36.94 -2.51 -44.66
CA TYR A 6 -36.83 -1.59 -43.54
C TYR A 6 -35.63 -0.67 -43.73
N ARG A 7 -35.93 0.63 -43.74
CA ARG A 7 -35.00 1.75 -43.88
C ARG A 7 -34.22 1.98 -42.59
N SER A 8 -33.01 2.49 -42.79
CA SER A 8 -32.09 3.10 -41.83
C SER A 8 -32.68 4.29 -41.05
N ALA A 9 -32.34 4.42 -39.76
CA ALA A 9 -32.14 5.71 -39.09
C ALA A 9 -31.31 5.53 -37.78
N GLY A 10 -30.22 6.30 -37.62
CA GLY A 10 -29.70 6.73 -36.31
C GLY A 10 -28.53 5.96 -35.69
N ALA A 11 -27.32 6.07 -36.27
CA ALA A 11 -26.08 5.93 -35.50
C ALA A 11 -25.60 7.31 -35.06
N THR A 12 -25.67 7.62 -33.77
CA THR A 12 -25.08 8.84 -33.18
C THR A 12 -24.20 8.51 -31.99
N THR A 13 -22.96 9.02 -32.07
CA THR A 13 -22.08 9.40 -30.94
C THR A 13 -21.66 8.32 -29.94
N GLY A 14 -20.90 7.33 -30.40
CA GLY A 14 -20.11 6.45 -29.50
C GLY A 14 -18.68 6.20 -29.97
N ASP A 15 -18.45 6.19 -31.30
CA ASP A 15 -17.22 5.62 -31.88
C ASP A 15 -16.14 6.67 -32.25
N CYS A 16 -16.36 7.95 -31.94
CA CYS A 16 -15.40 9.03 -32.21
C CYS A 16 -14.39 9.28 -31.07
N ARG A 17 -14.62 8.78 -29.84
CA ARG A 17 -13.72 8.99 -28.69
C ARG A 17 -12.51 8.04 -28.71
N ALA A 18 -12.70 6.75 -29.03
CA ALA A 18 -11.63 5.76 -29.03
C ALA A 18 -10.54 6.04 -30.10
N ARG A 19 -10.94 6.51 -31.29
CA ARG A 19 -9.98 6.81 -32.38
C ARG A 19 -9.21 8.12 -32.19
N ARG A 20 -9.71 9.07 -31.38
CA ARG A 20 -9.05 10.37 -31.16
C ARG A 20 -7.97 10.32 -30.07
N SER A 21 -8.11 9.46 -29.06
CA SER A 21 -7.09 9.27 -28.01
C SER A 21 -5.79 8.63 -28.55
N ALA A 22 -5.90 7.70 -29.50
CA ALA A 22 -4.74 7.12 -30.19
C ALA A 22 -3.96 8.15 -31.05
N SER A 23 -4.62 9.21 -31.52
CA SER A 23 -3.99 10.25 -32.35
C SER A 23 -3.16 11.26 -31.55
N LEU A 24 -3.46 11.46 -30.26
CA LEU A 24 -2.74 12.37 -29.37
C LEU A 24 -1.42 11.76 -28.86
N LEU A 25 -1.40 10.44 -28.62
CA LEU A 25 -0.18 9.71 -28.25
C LEU A 25 0.82 9.60 -29.42
N ARG A 26 0.37 9.53 -30.68
CA ARG A 26 1.27 9.58 -31.85
C ARG A 26 1.98 10.93 -32.00
N ARG A 27 1.28 12.05 -31.74
CA ARG A 27 1.88 13.39 -31.84
C ARG A 27 2.91 13.69 -30.75
N CYS A 28 2.76 13.12 -29.55
CA CYS A 28 3.79 13.24 -28.50
C CYS A 28 5.05 12.39 -28.80
N LEU A 29 4.92 11.28 -29.53
CA LEU A 29 6.05 10.43 -29.92
C LEU A 29 6.84 10.96 -31.13
N GLU A 30 6.20 11.71 -32.03
CA GLU A 30 6.87 12.33 -33.19
C GLU A 30 7.68 13.58 -32.81
N HIS A 31 7.30 14.30 -31.75
CA HIS A 31 8.02 15.52 -31.34
C HIS A 31 9.39 15.26 -30.67
N HIS A 32 9.72 14.00 -30.37
CA HIS A 32 11.03 13.60 -29.81
C HIS A 32 11.99 12.98 -30.84
N ARG A 33 11.60 12.83 -32.11
CA ARG A 33 12.47 12.31 -33.18
C ARG A 33 13.17 13.36 -34.03
N ASP A 34 12.71 14.61 -34.02
CA ASP A 34 13.28 15.69 -34.85
C ASP A 34 14.27 16.59 -34.10
N ARG A 35 15.31 16.01 -33.51
CA ARG A 35 16.57 16.73 -33.20
C ARG A 35 17.75 15.77 -33.21
N ARG A 36 18.26 15.49 -34.42
CA ARG A 36 19.66 15.24 -34.80
C ARG A 36 19.64 14.38 -36.07
N ILE A 37 20.10 14.96 -37.18
CA ILE A 37 21.01 14.39 -38.18
C ILE A 37 21.10 15.44 -39.30
N GLY A 38 22.28 16.02 -39.45
CA GLY A 38 22.66 16.87 -40.57
C GLY A 38 24.05 16.41 -41.04
N ASP A 39 24.01 15.58 -42.09
CA ASP A 39 24.97 15.36 -43.17
C ASP A 39 26.46 15.71 -43.00
N ALA A 40 27.31 14.70 -43.25
CA ALA A 40 28.23 14.73 -44.40
C ALA A 40 28.95 13.38 -44.59
N CYS A 41 28.59 12.64 -45.65
CA CYS A 41 29.39 11.56 -46.23
C CYS A 41 30.01 12.04 -47.56
N ARG A 42 31.35 12.15 -47.60
CA ARG A 42 32.25 11.93 -48.77
C ARG A 42 33.61 11.62 -48.13
N GLY A 43 34.38 10.59 -48.41
CA GLY A 43 34.56 9.74 -49.58
C GLY A 43 36.08 9.54 -49.73
N SER A 44 36.53 8.32 -50.04
CA SER A 44 37.94 7.87 -50.19
C SER A 44 38.73 7.75 -48.87
N GLY A 45 39.58 6.76 -48.60
CA GLY A 45 40.06 5.59 -49.32
C GLY A 45 41.24 5.00 -48.51
N ARG A 46 41.48 3.68 -48.66
CA ARG A 46 42.68 2.90 -48.22
C ARG A 46 42.85 2.56 -46.73
N GLN A 47 42.80 1.24 -46.45
CA GLN A 47 43.54 0.50 -45.41
C GLN A 47 45.05 0.39 -45.77
N PRO A 48 45.93 -0.26 -44.96
CA PRO A 48 46.00 -0.45 -43.49
C PRO A 48 47.42 -0.16 -42.93
N GLY A 49 47.61 -0.29 -41.60
CA GLY A 49 48.89 -0.74 -41.03
C GLY A 49 49.50 0.10 -39.90
N PRO A 50 50.37 -0.50 -39.07
CA PRO A 50 50.31 -0.34 -37.62
C PRO A 50 51.61 0.21 -36.99
N ALA A 51 51.57 0.29 -35.65
CA ALA A 51 52.65 0.03 -34.71
C ALA A 51 53.31 1.22 -33.99
N ASP A 52 53.30 1.03 -32.68
CA ASP A 52 54.42 1.16 -31.74
C ASP A 52 54.82 2.52 -31.16
N ARG A 53 54.84 2.51 -29.81
CA ARG A 53 55.92 2.94 -28.88
C ARG A 53 56.44 4.36 -29.04
N SER A 54 56.81 5.10 -28.02
CA SER A 54 57.09 4.92 -26.59
C SER A 54 57.37 6.36 -26.12
N GLU A 55 56.92 6.78 -24.95
CA GLU A 55 57.83 7.03 -23.82
C GLU A 55 59.12 7.79 -24.20
N HIS A 56 59.29 9.04 -23.74
CA HIS A 56 60.07 9.35 -22.53
C HIS A 56 60.40 10.84 -22.42
N ASP A 57 60.55 11.26 -21.17
CA ASP A 57 61.49 12.29 -20.70
C ASP A 57 61.25 13.76 -21.04
N ARG A 58 61.51 14.73 -20.16
CA ARG A 58 61.73 14.81 -18.72
C ARG A 58 61.95 16.30 -18.43
N ARG A 59 61.55 16.72 -17.23
CA ARG A 59 62.30 17.61 -16.32
C ARG A 59 62.25 19.14 -16.48
N ARG A 60 61.87 19.71 -15.32
CA ARG A 60 62.53 20.77 -14.54
C ARG A 60 62.18 22.22 -14.89
N GLN A 61 62.09 23.16 -13.95
CA GLN A 61 61.93 23.21 -12.49
C GLN A 61 61.87 24.70 -12.15
N ASP A 62 61.05 25.05 -11.14
CA ASP A 62 61.23 26.15 -10.17
C ASP A 62 61.23 27.63 -10.67
N ALA A 63 60.67 28.64 -10.00
CA ALA A 63 60.36 28.78 -8.58
C ALA A 63 59.49 30.04 -8.27
N ARG A 64 58.79 29.98 -7.13
CA ARG A 64 58.39 31.06 -6.16
C ARG A 64 57.23 32.01 -6.55
N ARG A 65 56.34 32.50 -5.67
CA ARG A 65 55.98 32.30 -4.24
C ARG A 65 54.72 33.17 -3.97
N SER A 66 53.89 32.76 -2.99
CA SER A 66 52.84 33.48 -2.20
C SER A 66 51.48 32.77 -2.33
N ASP A 67 51.05 31.82 -1.49
CA ASP A 67 50.87 31.74 -0.03
C ASP A 67 49.57 32.36 0.51
N SER A 68 48.60 31.47 0.82
CA SER A 68 47.50 31.53 1.83
C SER A 68 46.44 30.48 1.43
N GLY A 69 46.44 29.24 1.96
CA GLY A 69 45.84 28.82 3.25
C GLY A 69 44.36 28.40 3.02
N CYS A 70 43.88 27.17 3.22
CA CYS A 70 44.02 26.28 4.38
C CYS A 70 43.79 24.79 4.02
N ARG A 71 44.38 23.92 4.83
CA ARG A 71 44.46 22.45 4.69
C ARG A 71 43.30 21.69 5.37
N HIS A 72 43.02 20.52 4.81
CA HIS A 72 42.45 19.33 5.46
C HIS A 72 43.17 18.94 6.77
N PRO A 73 42.49 18.15 7.61
CA PRO A 73 43.15 17.01 8.25
C PRO A 73 42.46 15.68 7.95
N ASP A 74 43.28 14.69 7.60
CA ASP A 74 43.03 13.27 7.85
C ASP A 74 42.85 13.02 9.36
N ARG A 75 41.88 12.18 9.73
CA ARG A 75 41.90 11.42 10.98
C ARG A 75 41.25 10.06 10.81
N THR A 76 42.09 9.05 10.77
CA THR A 76 41.83 7.67 11.16
C THR A 76 41.30 7.64 12.60
N ALA A 77 40.13 7.05 12.83
CA ALA A 77 39.67 6.66 14.16
C ALA A 77 38.77 5.41 14.09
N LEU A 78 39.31 4.32 14.63
CA LEU A 78 38.58 3.15 15.11
C LEU A 78 37.39 3.60 15.99
N LEU A 79 36.19 3.08 15.74
CA LEU A 79 35.12 3.03 16.73
C LEU A 79 34.49 1.63 16.72
N ASP A 80 34.96 0.84 17.67
CA ASP A 80 34.26 -0.28 18.30
C ASP A 80 33.14 0.26 19.21
N ARG A 81 32.10 -0.56 19.40
CA ARG A 81 31.04 -0.61 20.44
C ARG A 81 29.64 -0.67 19.81
N ARG A 82 29.00 -1.84 19.75
CA ARG A 82 28.24 -2.45 20.87
C ARG A 82 27.40 -1.40 21.61
N GLY A 83 26.21 -1.11 21.09
CA GLY A 83 25.36 -0.06 21.63
C GLY A 83 23.86 -0.18 21.41
N ASP A 84 23.31 -1.30 20.91
CA ASP A 84 21.85 -1.39 20.63
C ASP A 84 21.11 -2.51 21.39
N ALA A 85 21.77 -3.17 22.36
CA ALA A 85 21.19 -4.32 23.08
C ALA A 85 20.83 -4.05 24.55
N GLN A 86 20.74 -2.80 25.02
CA GLN A 86 20.49 -2.51 26.45
C GLN A 86 19.30 -1.60 26.77
N PHE A 87 18.47 -1.20 25.80
CA PHE A 87 17.33 -0.32 26.09
C PHE A 87 15.98 -1.02 26.38
N LEU A 88 15.92 -2.36 26.35
CA LEU A 88 14.69 -3.12 26.66
C LEU A 88 14.73 -3.95 27.96
N ALA A 89 15.83 -3.93 28.72
CA ALA A 89 16.02 -4.77 29.91
C ALA A 89 15.84 -4.06 31.27
N ARG A 90 15.11 -2.94 31.35
CA ARG A 90 14.93 -2.18 32.62
C ARG A 90 13.47 -1.89 33.02
N ARG A 91 12.53 -2.76 32.65
CA ARG A 91 11.16 -2.72 33.20
C ARG A 91 10.65 -4.01 33.85
N ALA A 92 11.47 -5.06 33.91
CA ALA A 92 11.13 -6.33 34.56
C ALA A 92 11.97 -6.58 35.84
N SER A 93 12.03 -5.59 36.74
CA SER A 93 12.65 -5.76 38.06
C SER A 93 12.08 -4.75 39.05
N ARG A 94 10.84 -4.97 39.49
CA ARG A 94 10.23 -4.40 40.70
C ARG A 94 8.86 -5.03 40.92
N ARG A 95 8.85 -6.22 41.53
CA ARG A 95 7.81 -6.76 42.42
C ARG A 95 8.11 -8.24 42.66
N ALA A 96 8.89 -8.51 43.70
CA ALA A 96 8.98 -9.83 44.33
C ALA A 96 9.42 -9.62 45.78
N GLU A 97 8.45 -9.49 46.68
CA GLU A 97 8.66 -9.64 48.12
C GLU A 97 7.45 -10.38 48.72
N GLY A 98 7.73 -11.51 49.38
CA GLY A 98 6.82 -12.30 50.23
C GLY A 98 5.82 -13.17 49.47
N ARG A 99 5.60 -14.45 49.77
CA ARG A 99 5.73 -15.18 51.04
C ARG A 99 5.65 -16.69 50.76
N SER A 100 6.15 -17.45 51.72
CA SER A 100 6.45 -18.89 51.81
C SER A 100 5.25 -19.85 51.85
N ASP A 101 5.59 -21.11 51.53
CA ASP A 101 5.05 -22.41 51.98
C ASP A 101 3.57 -22.76 51.75
N ASP A 102 3.32 -23.80 50.93
CA ASP A 102 3.14 -25.19 51.40
C ASP A 102 2.68 -26.11 50.24
N ARG A 103 3.26 -27.31 50.15
CA ARG A 103 2.71 -28.42 49.35
C ARG A 103 1.80 -29.27 50.23
N PRO A 104 0.79 -29.93 49.64
CA PRO A 104 0.88 -31.39 49.61
C PRO A 104 0.39 -32.04 48.29
N ALA A 105 0.52 -33.36 48.27
CA ALA A 105 0.65 -34.24 47.12
C ALA A 105 -0.66 -34.80 46.53
N CYS A 106 -0.50 -35.34 45.31
CA CYS A 106 -1.13 -36.51 44.69
C CYS A 106 -2.67 -36.57 44.49
N GLY A 107 -3.06 -36.77 43.23
CA GLY A 107 -4.40 -37.21 42.85
C GLY A 107 -4.48 -37.44 41.34
N GLU A 108 -4.39 -38.70 40.91
CA GLU A 108 -4.66 -39.18 39.56
C GLU A 108 -6.02 -38.69 39.04
N ARG A 109 -6.09 -38.29 37.77
CA ARG A 109 -7.33 -38.30 36.98
C ARG A 109 -7.03 -38.29 35.47
N THR A 110 -7.14 -39.49 34.91
CA THR A 110 -7.63 -39.89 33.59
C THR A 110 -7.74 -38.83 32.48
N MET A 111 -7.03 -39.12 31.37
CA MET A 111 -7.20 -38.50 30.06
C MET A 111 -8.61 -38.76 29.50
N THR A 112 -9.34 -37.70 29.18
CA THR A 112 -10.50 -37.72 28.29
C THR A 112 -10.31 -36.72 27.17
N SER A 113 -10.40 -37.20 25.93
CA SER A 113 -10.36 -36.43 24.68
C SER A 113 -11.45 -35.36 24.63
N PRO A 114 -11.22 -34.17 24.03
CA PRO A 114 -12.31 -33.28 23.65
C PRO A 114 -12.75 -33.59 22.23
N THR A 115 -13.86 -34.34 22.11
CA THR A 115 -14.67 -34.43 20.90
C THR A 115 -15.62 -33.22 20.87
N ALA A 116 -15.62 -32.52 19.74
CA ALA A 116 -16.67 -31.64 19.20
C ALA A 116 -17.46 -30.74 20.19
N ILE A 117 -17.18 -29.44 20.16
CA ILE A 117 -18.16 -28.41 20.56
C ILE A 117 -18.64 -27.72 19.29
N ARG A 118 -19.88 -28.02 18.89
CA ARG A 118 -20.65 -27.22 17.94
C ARG A 118 -21.82 -26.59 18.68
N SER A 119 -21.86 -25.25 18.61
CA SER A 119 -23.01 -24.34 18.63
C SER A 119 -24.10 -24.52 19.70
N ALA A 120 -24.17 -23.55 20.61
CA ALA A 120 -25.36 -22.72 20.82
C ALA A 120 -25.07 -21.61 21.85
N SER A 121 -24.95 -20.37 21.39
CA SER A 121 -25.30 -19.20 22.21
C SER A 121 -26.12 -18.26 21.36
N ALA A 122 -27.43 -18.45 21.41
CA ALA A 122 -28.41 -17.43 21.06
C ALA A 122 -28.76 -16.71 22.36
N ASN A 123 -28.25 -15.49 22.54
CA ASN A 123 -28.88 -14.42 23.32
C ASN A 123 -28.23 -13.06 23.00
N GLY A 124 -28.85 -12.31 22.09
CA GLY A 124 -29.09 -10.87 22.28
C GLY A 124 -27.99 -9.84 21.99
N ALA A 125 -26.79 -10.21 21.58
CA ALA A 125 -25.87 -9.25 20.97
C ALA A 125 -26.01 -9.35 19.44
N SER A 126 -26.67 -8.36 18.80
CA SER A 126 -26.71 -8.29 17.33
C SER A 126 -25.28 -8.40 16.80
N ASN A 127 -25.04 -9.32 15.88
CA ASN A 127 -23.72 -9.51 15.31
C ASN A 127 -23.36 -8.24 14.54
N VAL A 128 -22.26 -7.58 14.92
CA VAL A 128 -21.81 -6.32 14.30
C VAL A 128 -21.52 -6.47 12.80
N TRP A 129 -21.29 -7.70 12.35
CA TRP A 129 -21.04 -8.05 10.95
C TRP A 129 -22.29 -8.38 10.14
N GLU A 130 -23.49 -8.24 10.72
CA GLU A 130 -24.76 -8.32 9.98
C GLU A 130 -24.77 -7.31 8.82
N PRO A 131 -25.33 -7.68 7.65
CA PRO A 131 -25.46 -6.75 6.53
C PRO A 131 -26.23 -5.48 6.93
N PHE A 132 -25.76 -4.33 6.44
CA PHE A 132 -26.41 -3.06 6.63
C PHE A 132 -27.79 -3.04 5.98
N ARG A 133 -28.79 -2.61 6.74
CA ARG A 133 -30.19 -2.57 6.32
C ARG A 133 -30.71 -1.14 6.31
N PRO A 134 -31.00 -0.55 5.13
CA PRO A 134 -31.42 0.84 5.04
C PRO A 134 -32.70 1.18 5.81
N ASP A 135 -33.56 0.19 6.03
CA ASP A 135 -34.81 0.30 6.80
C ASP A 135 -34.61 0.34 8.32
N VAL A 136 -33.44 -0.10 8.82
CA VAL A 136 -33.15 -0.25 10.26
C VAL A 136 -31.96 0.60 10.70
N ASP A 137 -30.85 0.57 9.94
CA ASP A 137 -29.56 1.13 10.31
C ASP A 137 -29.33 2.57 9.78
N GLY A 138 -30.31 3.11 9.05
CA GLY A 138 -30.32 4.46 8.49
C GLY A 138 -30.31 4.48 6.96
N ALA A 139 -30.59 5.65 6.38
CA ALA A 139 -30.80 5.77 4.94
C ALA A 139 -29.52 5.44 4.12
N TRP A 140 -29.65 4.66 3.06
CA TRP A 140 -28.61 4.55 2.04
C TRP A 140 -28.57 5.86 1.24
N ASP A 141 -27.59 6.71 1.55
CA ASP A 141 -27.46 8.06 1.02
C ASP A 141 -26.05 8.34 0.50
N GLU A 142 -25.88 9.51 -0.13
CA GLU A 142 -24.59 9.95 -0.66
C GLU A 142 -23.49 9.94 0.41
N ARG A 143 -23.82 10.29 1.66
CA ARG A 143 -22.87 10.30 2.78
C ARG A 143 -22.31 8.90 3.04
N ARG A 144 -23.16 7.88 3.12
CA ARG A 144 -22.75 6.47 3.30
C ARG A 144 -22.01 5.93 2.08
N VAL A 145 -22.45 6.24 0.87
CA VAL A 145 -21.73 5.85 -0.36
C VAL A 145 -20.34 6.46 -0.40
N ARG A 146 -20.20 7.75 -0.07
CA ARG A 146 -18.89 8.43 0.05
C ARG A 146 -18.03 7.77 1.13
N HIS A 147 -18.61 7.43 2.28
CA HIS A 147 -17.92 6.66 3.31
C HIS A 147 -17.37 5.34 2.75
N LEU A 148 -18.23 4.53 2.13
CA LEU A 148 -17.86 3.24 1.54
C LEU A 148 -16.72 3.39 0.54
N VAL A 149 -16.82 4.28 -0.45
CA VAL A 149 -15.77 4.41 -1.47
C VAL A 149 -14.47 5.00 -0.92
N ARG A 150 -14.49 5.74 0.19
CA ARG A 150 -13.24 6.14 0.87
C ARG A 150 -12.57 4.95 1.54
N ARG A 151 -13.37 4.08 2.16
CA ARG A 151 -12.89 2.87 2.84
C ARG A 151 -12.45 1.78 1.88
N ALA A 152 -13.11 1.67 0.73
CA ALA A 152 -12.90 0.59 -0.22
C ALA A 152 -12.19 1.02 -1.51
N ALA A 153 -12.32 2.28 -1.95
CA ALA A 153 -11.88 2.73 -3.28
C ALA A 153 -11.03 4.04 -3.35
N PHE A 154 -10.50 4.54 -2.24
CA PHE A 154 -9.72 5.79 -2.07
C PHE A 154 -10.56 7.05 -2.26
N GLY A 155 -11.71 6.93 -2.91
CA GLY A 155 -12.58 8.00 -3.35
C GLY A 155 -13.14 7.64 -4.72
N ALA A 156 -14.15 8.38 -5.14
CA ALA A 156 -14.79 8.21 -6.43
C ALA A 156 -15.29 9.55 -6.96
N GLY A 157 -15.30 9.68 -8.28
CA GLY A 157 -15.88 10.83 -8.97
C GLY A 157 -17.41 10.86 -8.85
N PRO A 158 -18.04 12.00 -9.17
CA PRO A 158 -19.49 12.22 -9.11
C PRO A 158 -20.29 11.13 -9.81
N GLU A 159 -19.93 10.75 -11.04
CA GLU A 159 -20.69 9.79 -11.85
C GLU A 159 -20.83 8.42 -11.16
N LEU A 160 -19.74 7.93 -10.55
CA LEU A 160 -19.76 6.67 -9.81
C LEU A 160 -20.53 6.81 -8.50
N ILE A 161 -20.43 7.95 -7.80
CA ILE A 161 -21.21 8.19 -6.58
C ILE A 161 -22.70 8.17 -6.88
N GLU A 162 -23.15 8.90 -7.90
CA GLU A 162 -24.56 8.95 -8.33
C GLU A 162 -25.06 7.55 -8.67
N THR A 163 -24.28 6.78 -9.44
CA THR A 163 -24.60 5.39 -9.77
C THR A 163 -24.76 4.50 -8.52
N LEU A 164 -23.86 4.62 -7.54
CA LEU A 164 -23.88 3.77 -6.34
C LEU A 164 -24.99 4.15 -5.35
N VAL A 165 -25.42 5.42 -5.32
CA VAL A 165 -26.56 5.87 -4.51
C VAL A 165 -27.86 5.27 -5.01
N GLU A 166 -28.00 5.09 -6.33
CA GLU A 166 -29.18 4.47 -6.95
C GLU A 166 -29.22 2.94 -6.81
N MET A 167 -28.10 2.31 -6.45
CA MET A 167 -27.99 0.87 -6.21
C MET A 167 -28.42 0.49 -4.79
N THR A 168 -28.77 -0.79 -4.60
CA THR A 168 -28.84 -1.35 -3.24
C THR A 168 -27.44 -1.40 -2.62
N PRO A 169 -27.31 -1.42 -1.27
CA PRO A 169 -26.00 -1.54 -0.62
C PRO A 169 -25.20 -2.75 -1.12
N ASP A 170 -25.86 -3.89 -1.30
CA ASP A 170 -25.23 -5.12 -1.77
C ASP A 170 -24.71 -5.02 -3.20
N ASP A 171 -25.50 -4.45 -4.12
CA ASP A 171 -25.10 -4.24 -5.51
C ASP A 171 -23.96 -3.23 -5.63
N ALA A 172 -24.01 -2.15 -4.84
CA ALA A 172 -22.94 -1.15 -4.78
C ALA A 172 -21.61 -1.78 -4.33
N ILE A 173 -21.64 -2.71 -3.37
CA ILE A 173 -20.45 -3.40 -2.88
C ILE A 173 -19.94 -4.42 -3.92
N GLU A 174 -20.82 -5.20 -4.56
CA GLU A 174 -20.39 -6.10 -5.65
C GLU A 174 -19.81 -5.33 -6.83
N ARG A 175 -20.34 -4.14 -7.13
CA ARG A 175 -19.80 -3.24 -8.15
C ARG A 175 -18.36 -2.82 -7.85
N LEU A 176 -18.00 -2.61 -6.58
CA LEU A 176 -16.63 -2.29 -6.14
C LEU A 176 -15.72 -3.53 -6.11
N LEU A 177 -16.27 -4.70 -5.77
CA LEU A 177 -15.54 -5.98 -5.74
C LEU A 177 -15.15 -6.47 -7.14
N THR A 178 -15.97 -6.18 -8.16
CA THR A 178 -15.76 -6.66 -9.53
C THR A 178 -14.97 -5.69 -10.42
N GLY A 179 -14.90 -4.40 -10.06
CA GLY A 179 -14.26 -3.38 -10.89
C GLY A 179 -15.07 -3.06 -12.16
N THR A 180 -14.58 -2.15 -13.01
CA THR A 180 -15.31 -1.72 -14.23
C THR A 180 -14.95 -2.54 -15.48
N PRO A 181 -15.82 -2.63 -16.50
CA PRO A 181 -15.60 -3.44 -17.70
C PRO A 181 -14.32 -3.14 -18.51
N ASP A 182 -13.72 -1.95 -18.38
CA ASP A 182 -12.56 -1.50 -19.16
C ASP A 182 -11.18 -1.97 -18.62
N GLU A 183 -11.18 -2.95 -17.72
CA GLU A 183 -9.97 -3.39 -16.99
C GLU A 183 -8.87 -3.92 -17.92
N ALA A 184 -9.20 -4.69 -18.95
CA ALA A 184 -8.19 -5.26 -19.86
C ALA A 184 -7.40 -4.17 -20.62
N THR A 185 -8.11 -3.14 -21.11
CA THR A 185 -7.49 -1.98 -21.75
C THR A 185 -6.63 -1.22 -20.75
N ARG A 186 -7.13 -1.00 -19.53
CA ARG A 186 -6.38 -0.33 -18.45
C ARG A 186 -5.08 -1.06 -18.12
N GLN A 187 -5.17 -2.38 -17.98
CA GLN A 187 -4.03 -3.22 -17.65
C GLN A 187 -2.95 -3.13 -18.74
N SER A 188 -3.35 -3.11 -20.02
CA SER A 188 -2.40 -2.94 -21.13
C SER A 188 -1.67 -1.59 -21.09
N GLU A 189 -2.39 -0.50 -20.79
CA GLU A 189 -1.82 0.85 -20.64
C GLU A 189 -0.84 0.90 -19.45
N SER A 190 -1.24 0.33 -18.32
CA SER A 190 -0.43 0.18 -17.11
C SER A 190 0.88 -0.56 -17.39
N ASP A 191 0.82 -1.70 -18.07
CA ASP A 191 1.99 -2.51 -18.40
C ASP A 191 2.95 -1.79 -19.37
N ALA A 192 2.41 -1.00 -20.29
CA ALA A 192 3.23 -0.19 -21.20
C ALA A 192 3.99 0.92 -20.47
N LEU A 193 3.33 1.58 -19.51
CA LEU A 193 3.96 2.57 -18.65
C LEU A 193 5.02 1.93 -17.75
N ALA A 194 4.69 0.80 -17.12
CA ALA A 194 5.61 0.04 -16.28
C ALA A 194 6.88 -0.35 -17.04
N ARG A 195 6.76 -0.92 -18.25
CA ARG A 195 7.92 -1.26 -19.10
C ARG A 195 8.84 -0.06 -19.38
N THR A 196 8.25 1.11 -19.60
CA THR A 196 9.02 2.34 -19.85
C THR A 196 9.80 2.78 -18.60
N ILE A 197 9.20 2.62 -17.42
CA ILE A 197 9.84 2.94 -16.14
C ILE A 197 10.92 1.91 -15.79
N LEU A 198 10.63 0.62 -15.98
CA LEU A 198 11.57 -0.47 -15.75
C LEU A 198 12.82 -0.38 -16.63
N ALA A 199 12.69 0.17 -17.84
CA ALA A 199 13.83 0.41 -18.73
C ALA A 199 14.89 1.36 -18.15
N SER A 200 14.54 2.21 -17.16
CA SER A 200 15.53 3.03 -16.47
C SER A 200 16.26 2.30 -15.35
N GLY A 201 15.77 1.13 -14.92
CA GLY A 201 16.33 0.34 -13.82
C GLY A 201 16.30 1.01 -12.44
N ASP A 202 15.53 2.09 -12.27
CA ASP A 202 15.51 2.88 -11.03
C ASP A 202 14.23 2.60 -10.23
N PRO A 203 14.31 1.89 -9.09
CA PRO A 203 13.16 1.62 -8.21
C PRO A 203 12.39 2.87 -7.81
N LYS A 204 13.04 4.03 -7.71
CA LYS A 204 12.38 5.29 -7.30
C LYS A 204 11.30 5.72 -8.28
N ARG A 205 11.44 5.35 -9.56
CA ARG A 205 10.44 5.68 -10.59
C ARG A 205 9.21 4.79 -10.56
N LEU A 206 9.27 3.62 -9.92
CA LEU A 206 8.10 2.74 -9.75
C LEU A 206 7.00 3.41 -8.91
N GLY A 207 7.37 4.26 -7.96
CA GLY A 207 6.41 5.04 -7.19
C GLY A 207 5.55 5.95 -8.07
N ALA A 208 6.10 6.49 -9.16
CA ALA A 208 5.35 7.31 -10.11
C ALA A 208 4.35 6.47 -10.92
N TRP A 209 4.76 5.28 -11.40
CA TRP A 209 3.85 4.34 -12.05
C TRP A 209 2.68 3.99 -11.13
N TRP A 210 2.98 3.55 -9.91
CA TRP A 210 1.93 3.10 -9.01
C TRP A 210 1.03 4.25 -8.56
N THR A 211 1.57 5.45 -8.36
CA THR A 211 0.76 6.65 -8.10
C THR A 211 -0.23 6.91 -9.25
N TYR A 212 0.22 6.79 -10.50
CA TYR A 212 -0.66 6.90 -11.67
C TYR A 212 -1.76 5.83 -11.63
N GLU A 213 -1.39 4.58 -11.38
CA GLU A 213 -2.35 3.47 -11.26
C GLU A 213 -3.42 3.73 -10.19
N LEU A 214 -3.03 4.21 -9.01
CA LEU A 214 -3.97 4.51 -7.93
C LEU A 214 -4.96 5.62 -8.29
N ILE A 215 -4.56 6.59 -9.12
CA ILE A 215 -5.44 7.64 -9.62
C ILE A 215 -6.42 7.07 -10.65
N THR A 216 -5.92 6.32 -11.64
CA THR A 216 -6.68 5.94 -12.83
C THR A 216 -7.33 4.55 -12.78
N THR A 217 -7.14 3.81 -11.70
CA THR A 217 -7.63 2.43 -11.58
C THR A 217 -9.15 2.32 -11.72
N THR A 218 -9.54 1.30 -12.48
CA THR A 218 -10.90 0.81 -12.68
C THR A 218 -11.31 -0.26 -11.66
N HIS A 219 -10.38 -0.70 -10.81
CA HIS A 219 -10.59 -1.71 -9.78
C HIS A 219 -10.00 -1.25 -8.42
N PRO A 220 -10.51 -0.15 -7.85
CA PRO A 220 -9.85 0.55 -6.75
C PRO A 220 -9.77 -0.24 -5.43
N LEU A 221 -10.68 -1.20 -5.21
CA LEU A 221 -10.59 -2.12 -4.07
C LEU A 221 -9.42 -3.09 -4.20
N ARG A 222 -9.12 -3.57 -5.42
CA ARG A 222 -7.94 -4.42 -5.65
C ARG A 222 -6.68 -3.64 -5.32
N GLU A 223 -6.55 -2.42 -5.84
CA GLU A 223 -5.36 -1.59 -5.56
C GLU A 223 -5.23 -1.20 -4.08
N ARG A 224 -6.34 -1.05 -3.36
CA ARG A 224 -6.34 -0.85 -1.90
C ARG A 224 -5.74 -2.04 -1.18
N MET A 225 -6.21 -3.23 -1.54
CA MET A 225 -5.70 -4.46 -0.97
C MET A 225 -4.25 -4.67 -1.37
N THR A 226 -3.86 -4.36 -2.61
CA THR A 226 -2.45 -4.40 -3.05
C THR A 226 -1.57 -3.50 -2.19
N LEU A 227 -1.98 -2.24 -1.96
CA LEU A 227 -1.23 -1.31 -1.12
C LEU A 227 -1.13 -1.80 0.33
N PHE A 228 -2.22 -2.32 0.87
CA PHE A 228 -2.25 -2.91 2.20
C PHE A 228 -1.30 -4.11 2.31
N TRP A 229 -1.35 -5.04 1.36
CA TRP A 229 -0.47 -6.21 1.36
C TRP A 229 1.00 -5.86 1.11
N HIS A 230 1.28 -4.83 0.31
CA HIS A 230 2.64 -4.31 0.16
C HIS A 230 3.15 -3.69 1.47
N GLY A 231 2.27 -3.06 2.25
CA GLY A 231 2.61 -2.60 3.60
C GLY A 231 2.81 -3.76 4.57
N HIS A 232 2.04 -4.85 4.42
CA HIS A 232 2.11 -6.03 5.27
C HIS A 232 3.36 -6.88 5.00
N PHE A 233 3.59 -7.26 3.74
CA PHE A 233 4.80 -7.94 3.26
C PHE A 233 5.84 -6.92 2.80
N ALA A 234 6.24 -6.04 3.70
CA ALA A 234 7.04 -4.87 3.37
C ALA A 234 8.39 -5.26 2.73
N THR A 235 8.60 -4.78 1.50
CA THR A 235 9.93 -4.69 0.88
C THR A 235 10.18 -3.27 0.38
N GLY A 236 11.46 -2.86 0.45
CA GLY A 236 11.85 -1.48 0.17
C GLY A 236 12.95 -1.38 -0.86
N GLY A 237 12.79 -0.44 -1.79
CA GLY A 237 13.78 -0.11 -2.83
C GLY A 237 15.07 0.49 -2.30
N ASP A 238 15.14 0.84 -1.01
CA ASP A 238 16.39 1.25 -0.35
C ASP A 238 17.33 0.04 -0.13
N LYS A 239 16.79 -1.19 -0.05
CA LYS A 239 17.57 -2.44 0.07
C LYS A 239 17.49 -3.31 -1.19
N VAL A 240 16.33 -3.37 -1.85
CA VAL A 240 16.14 -4.13 -3.11
C VAL A 240 16.31 -3.17 -4.28
N THR A 241 17.50 -3.11 -4.88
CA THR A 241 17.78 -2.18 -5.99
C THR A 241 17.28 -2.68 -7.35
N ASP A 242 16.83 -3.93 -7.44
CA ASP A 242 16.25 -4.49 -8.67
C ASP A 242 14.79 -4.05 -8.83
N ALA A 243 14.55 -3.08 -9.71
CA ALA A 243 13.22 -2.55 -10.00
C ALA A 243 12.26 -3.61 -10.58
N GLU A 244 12.78 -4.57 -11.35
CA GLU A 244 11.96 -5.64 -11.93
C GLU A 244 11.49 -6.60 -10.83
N ALA A 245 12.34 -6.92 -9.85
CA ALA A 245 11.95 -7.73 -8.71
C ALA A 245 10.83 -7.08 -7.88
N LEU A 246 10.96 -5.78 -7.58
CA LEU A 246 9.93 -5.03 -6.85
C LEU A 246 8.61 -4.95 -7.63
N TYR A 247 8.68 -4.68 -8.94
CA TYR A 247 7.50 -4.66 -9.80
C TYR A 247 6.78 -6.01 -9.83
N ARG A 248 7.53 -7.11 -9.98
CA ARG A 248 6.96 -8.47 -9.95
C ARG A 248 6.29 -8.79 -8.62
N GLN A 249 6.90 -8.40 -7.50
CA GLN A 249 6.28 -8.58 -6.19
C GLN A 249 4.97 -7.78 -6.09
N ASN A 250 4.94 -6.51 -6.54
CA ASN A 250 3.71 -5.72 -6.57
C ASN A 250 2.62 -6.39 -7.43
N ARG A 251 2.99 -6.94 -8.60
CA ARG A 251 2.08 -7.71 -9.46
C ARG A 251 1.51 -8.95 -8.75
N LEU A 252 2.35 -9.73 -8.08
CA LEU A 252 1.93 -10.88 -7.27
C LEU A 252 0.89 -10.45 -6.21
N LEU A 253 1.20 -9.40 -5.45
CA LEU A 253 0.29 -8.85 -4.44
C LEU A 253 -1.00 -8.28 -5.04
N ARG A 254 -0.96 -7.81 -6.29
CA ARG A 254 -2.13 -7.31 -7.03
C ARG A 254 -3.01 -8.44 -7.53
N ASP A 255 -2.41 -9.51 -8.03
CA ASP A 255 -3.11 -10.69 -8.52
C ASP A 255 -3.80 -11.44 -7.37
N GLU A 256 -3.16 -11.54 -6.19
CA GLU A 256 -3.72 -12.18 -4.99
C GLU A 256 -4.44 -11.22 -4.03
N ALA A 257 -4.65 -9.95 -4.40
CA ALA A 257 -5.09 -8.91 -3.47
C ALA A 257 -6.42 -9.23 -2.74
N LEU A 258 -7.35 -9.85 -3.48
CA LEU A 258 -8.63 -10.38 -2.99
C LEU A 258 -8.69 -11.92 -3.07
N GLY A 259 -7.55 -12.55 -3.38
CA GLY A 259 -7.41 -13.98 -3.60
C GLY A 259 -7.24 -14.73 -2.28
N ASN A 260 -6.21 -15.57 -2.21
CA ASN A 260 -6.03 -16.49 -1.08
C ASN A 260 -4.77 -16.13 -0.28
N PHE A 261 -4.93 -15.84 1.02
CA PHE A 261 -3.82 -15.41 1.88
C PHE A 261 -2.74 -16.49 2.04
N ARG A 262 -3.13 -17.77 2.13
CA ARG A 262 -2.18 -18.90 2.17
C ARG A 262 -1.35 -18.91 0.88
N THR A 263 -2.00 -18.85 -0.27
CA THR A 263 -1.34 -18.81 -1.60
C THR A 263 -0.39 -17.64 -1.73
N MET A 264 -0.85 -16.44 -1.36
CA MET A 264 -0.02 -15.23 -1.36
C MET A 264 1.20 -15.36 -0.44
N THR A 265 1.04 -15.90 0.76
CA THR A 265 2.14 -16.07 1.72
C THR A 265 3.20 -17.05 1.20
N HIS A 266 2.79 -18.17 0.59
CA HIS A 266 3.71 -19.09 -0.08
C HIS A 266 4.46 -18.43 -1.23
N ALA A 267 3.76 -17.63 -2.03
CA ALA A 267 4.35 -16.95 -3.16
C ALA A 267 5.38 -15.89 -2.71
N ILE A 268 5.05 -15.12 -1.66
CA ILE A 268 5.96 -14.14 -1.05
C ILE A 268 7.18 -14.80 -0.42
N ALA A 269 7.02 -15.97 0.22
CA ALA A 269 8.16 -16.68 0.81
C ALA A 269 9.27 -16.97 -0.23
N LYS A 270 8.88 -17.21 -1.48
CA LYS A 270 9.79 -17.51 -2.60
C LYS A 270 10.03 -16.31 -3.53
N ASP A 271 9.53 -15.12 -3.17
CA ASP A 271 9.68 -13.94 -4.00
C ASP A 271 11.12 -13.39 -3.94
N PRO A 272 11.78 -13.12 -5.09
CA PRO A 272 13.16 -12.60 -5.11
C PRO A 272 13.36 -11.30 -4.33
N ALA A 273 12.41 -10.36 -4.36
CA ALA A 273 12.55 -9.11 -3.61
C ALA A 273 12.50 -9.38 -2.10
N MET A 274 11.59 -10.24 -1.63
CA MET A 274 11.50 -10.65 -0.23
C MET A 274 12.76 -11.39 0.25
N LEU A 275 13.28 -12.32 -0.56
CA LEU A 275 14.48 -13.09 -0.25
C LEU A 275 15.73 -12.21 -0.09
N VAL A 276 15.84 -11.14 -0.89
CA VAL A 276 16.90 -10.13 -0.73
C VAL A 276 16.62 -9.25 0.48
N TYR A 277 15.38 -8.79 0.66
CA TYR A 277 15.03 -7.83 1.69
C TYR A 277 15.25 -8.37 3.11
N LEU A 278 15.01 -9.66 3.34
CA LEU A 278 15.20 -10.32 4.64
C LEU A 278 16.48 -11.18 4.72
N ASP A 279 17.39 -11.00 3.76
CA ASP A 279 18.68 -11.71 3.70
C ASP A 279 18.57 -13.24 3.62
N SER A 280 17.40 -13.77 3.24
CA SER A 280 17.14 -15.20 3.06
C SER A 280 18.05 -15.84 2.02
N VAL A 281 18.57 -15.06 1.07
CA VAL A 281 19.59 -15.52 0.10
C VAL A 281 20.88 -16.00 0.75
N THR A 282 21.13 -15.65 2.01
CA THR A 282 22.29 -16.10 2.82
C THR A 282 21.94 -17.23 3.79
N ASN A 283 20.69 -17.69 3.83
CA ASN A 283 20.25 -18.75 4.73
C ASN A 283 20.82 -20.12 4.30
N ARG A 284 21.71 -20.70 5.09
CA ARG A 284 22.42 -21.96 4.78
C ARG A 284 22.36 -22.91 5.96
N LYS A 285 22.37 -24.22 5.71
CA LYS A 285 22.36 -25.26 6.76
C LYS A 285 23.40 -25.03 7.86
N ALA A 286 24.61 -24.59 7.51
CA ALA A 286 25.68 -24.33 8.47
C ALA A 286 25.45 -23.08 9.34
N HIS A 287 24.72 -22.09 8.80
CA HIS A 287 24.41 -20.82 9.44
C HIS A 287 22.97 -20.41 9.11
N PRO A 288 21.96 -21.00 9.77
CA PRO A 288 20.58 -20.63 9.54
C PRO A 288 20.34 -19.15 9.85
N ASN A 289 19.73 -18.42 8.91
CA ASN A 289 19.34 -17.02 9.08
C ASN A 289 17.87 -16.95 9.52
N GLU A 290 17.65 -16.38 10.70
CA GLU A 290 16.35 -16.34 11.36
C GLU A 290 15.41 -15.23 10.87
N ASN A 291 15.90 -14.23 10.15
CA ASN A 291 15.15 -13.02 9.83
C ASN A 291 13.78 -13.35 9.22
N PHE A 292 13.75 -14.06 8.08
CA PHE A 292 12.47 -14.40 7.44
C PHE A 292 11.55 -15.25 8.32
N ALA A 293 12.08 -16.21 9.09
CA ALA A 293 11.29 -17.03 9.99
C ALA A 293 10.63 -16.19 11.11
N ARG A 294 11.40 -15.24 11.67
CA ARG A 294 10.90 -14.29 12.67
C ARG A 294 9.81 -13.41 12.10
N GLU A 295 10.02 -12.81 10.93
CA GLU A 295 9.02 -11.92 10.34
C GLU A 295 7.76 -12.68 9.90
N LEU A 296 7.92 -13.91 9.39
CA LEU A 296 6.79 -14.77 9.04
C LEU A 296 5.91 -15.03 10.27
N MET A 297 6.50 -15.32 11.42
CA MET A 297 5.73 -15.52 12.66
C MET A 297 5.23 -14.20 13.24
N GLU A 298 6.09 -13.20 13.43
CA GLU A 298 5.75 -11.98 14.17
C GLU A 298 4.90 -10.99 13.37
N LEU A 299 5.28 -10.69 12.14
CA LEU A 299 4.71 -9.57 11.40
C LEU A 299 3.70 -10.00 10.35
N PHE A 300 3.86 -11.19 9.80
CA PHE A 300 3.05 -11.65 8.68
C PHE A 300 1.90 -12.56 9.12
N CYS A 301 2.12 -13.50 10.06
CA CYS A 301 1.12 -14.51 10.35
C CYS A 301 0.56 -14.48 11.77
N LEU A 302 1.36 -14.38 12.84
CA LEU A 302 0.90 -14.71 14.20
C LEU A 302 0.80 -13.50 15.14
N GLY A 303 1.63 -12.48 14.94
CA GLY A 303 1.81 -11.43 15.94
C GLY A 303 2.80 -11.81 17.04
N GLU A 304 3.32 -10.79 17.72
CA GLU A 304 4.24 -10.94 18.85
C GLU A 304 3.60 -11.73 20.01
N GLY A 305 4.39 -12.59 20.66
CA GLY A 305 3.98 -13.36 21.84
C GLY A 305 3.32 -14.71 21.55
N ASN A 306 3.14 -15.09 20.28
CA ASN A 306 2.50 -16.36 19.86
C ASN A 306 3.50 -17.46 19.45
N TYR A 307 4.79 -17.25 19.69
CA TYR A 307 5.85 -18.17 19.30
C TYR A 307 7.05 -18.02 20.25
N SER A 308 7.91 -19.03 20.32
CA SER A 308 9.17 -18.96 21.08
C SER A 308 10.37 -18.69 20.18
N GLU A 309 11.47 -18.24 20.76
CA GLU A 309 12.75 -18.09 20.05
C GLU A 309 13.24 -19.42 19.43
N ALA A 310 12.97 -20.53 20.11
CA ALA A 310 13.27 -21.85 19.58
C ALA A 310 12.44 -22.16 18.32
N ASP A 311 11.18 -21.75 18.27
CA ASP A 311 10.34 -21.94 17.08
C ASP A 311 10.89 -21.17 15.88
N VAL A 312 11.38 -19.94 16.09
CA VAL A 312 12.03 -19.14 15.04
C VAL A 312 13.27 -19.85 14.50
N GLN A 313 14.16 -20.31 15.39
CA GLN A 313 15.37 -21.05 15.01
C GLN A 313 15.04 -22.31 14.21
N GLN A 314 14.02 -23.06 14.64
CA GLN A 314 13.63 -24.30 13.99
C GLN A 314 12.95 -24.06 12.65
N LEU A 315 12.13 -23.01 12.55
CA LEU A 315 11.52 -22.59 11.28
C LEU A 315 12.56 -22.04 10.30
N ALA A 316 13.57 -21.31 10.77
CA ALA A 316 14.67 -20.80 9.93
C ALA A 316 15.40 -21.92 9.19
N ARG A 317 15.56 -23.08 9.84
CA ARG A 317 16.14 -24.29 9.24
C ARG A 317 15.31 -24.79 8.05
N CYS A 318 13.98 -24.67 8.08
CA CYS A 318 13.10 -25.03 6.95
C CYS A 318 13.35 -24.21 5.68
N PHE A 319 13.91 -23.00 5.82
CA PHE A 319 14.13 -22.09 4.68
C PHE A 319 15.60 -22.06 4.22
N THR A 320 16.43 -22.96 4.73
CA THR A 320 17.84 -23.07 4.33
C THR A 320 17.97 -23.57 2.89
N GLY A 321 19.00 -23.13 2.17
CA GLY A 321 19.23 -23.52 0.78
C GLY A 321 18.37 -22.77 -0.24
N TRP A 322 17.61 -21.78 0.19
CA TRP A 322 16.89 -20.87 -0.70
C TRP A 322 17.84 -19.85 -1.31
N GLU A 323 17.82 -19.73 -2.63
CA GLU A 323 18.75 -18.90 -3.41
C GLU A 323 18.02 -18.19 -4.55
N ILE A 324 18.69 -17.19 -5.15
CA ILE A 324 18.25 -16.54 -6.38
C ILE A 324 19.25 -16.90 -7.49
N ARG A 325 18.75 -17.41 -8.61
CA ARG A 325 19.51 -17.59 -9.86
C ARG A 325 18.78 -16.91 -11.01
N GLN A 326 19.48 -16.07 -11.76
CA GLN A 326 18.91 -15.36 -12.93
C GLN A 326 17.62 -14.59 -12.57
N GLY A 327 17.58 -13.95 -11.41
CA GLY A 327 16.43 -13.18 -10.92
C GLY A 327 15.22 -14.03 -10.55
N LYS A 328 15.38 -15.34 -10.33
CA LYS A 328 14.32 -16.27 -9.95
C LYS A 328 14.74 -17.11 -8.74
N PHE A 329 13.76 -17.51 -7.94
CA PHE A 329 13.96 -18.46 -6.85
C PHE A 329 14.56 -19.78 -7.34
N ARG A 330 15.47 -20.34 -6.54
CA ARG A 330 16.02 -21.68 -6.71
C ARG A 330 16.21 -22.32 -5.34
N PHE A 331 15.80 -23.58 -5.24
CA PHE A 331 16.13 -24.42 -4.10
C PHE A 331 17.44 -25.19 -4.33
N ASN A 332 18.38 -25.07 -3.40
CA ASN A 332 19.66 -25.78 -3.39
C ASN A 332 19.69 -26.81 -2.26
N ARG A 333 19.32 -28.05 -2.58
CA ARG A 333 19.27 -29.17 -1.62
C ARG A 333 20.56 -29.40 -0.84
N TYR A 334 21.73 -29.09 -1.41
CA TYR A 334 23.02 -29.31 -0.73
C TYR A 334 23.30 -28.30 0.39
N GLN A 335 22.54 -27.20 0.41
CA GLN A 335 22.61 -26.16 1.43
C GLN A 335 21.40 -26.17 2.36
N HIS A 336 20.48 -27.13 2.18
CA HIS A 336 19.28 -27.29 2.98
C HIS A 336 19.52 -28.23 4.17
N ASP A 337 18.90 -27.90 5.29
CA ASP A 337 18.88 -28.73 6.48
C ASP A 337 17.71 -29.72 6.48
N ASP A 338 17.93 -30.93 5.96
CA ASP A 338 16.93 -32.02 6.01
C ASP A 338 16.75 -32.66 7.40
N GLY A 339 17.42 -32.15 8.44
CA GLY A 339 17.29 -32.70 9.79
C GLY A 339 15.88 -32.53 10.36
N GLU A 340 15.55 -33.34 11.39
CA GLU A 340 14.32 -33.16 12.17
C GLU A 340 14.31 -31.77 12.84
N LYS A 341 13.14 -31.14 12.82
CA LYS A 341 12.88 -29.81 13.39
C LYS A 341 11.70 -29.93 14.35
N SER A 342 11.65 -29.05 15.35
CA SER A 342 10.55 -29.00 16.31
C SER A 342 9.94 -27.60 16.33
N ILE A 343 8.71 -27.45 15.86
CA ILE A 343 8.01 -26.15 15.78
C ILE A 343 6.67 -26.30 16.50
N PHE A 344 6.37 -25.40 17.45
CA PHE A 344 5.17 -25.43 18.28
C PHE A 344 4.98 -26.76 19.02
N GLY A 345 6.08 -27.35 19.48
CA GLY A 345 6.10 -28.65 20.17
C GLY A 345 5.87 -29.87 19.27
N ARG A 346 5.73 -29.68 17.95
CA ARG A 346 5.55 -30.76 16.97
C ARG A 346 6.84 -31.02 16.21
N ARG A 347 7.19 -32.29 16.01
CA ARG A 347 8.41 -32.71 15.31
C ARG A 347 8.11 -33.25 13.92
N SER A 348 8.90 -32.84 12.93
CA SER A 348 8.85 -33.34 11.54
C SER A 348 10.17 -33.03 10.83
N THR A 349 10.42 -33.65 9.69
CA THR A 349 11.52 -33.27 8.79
C THR A 349 11.16 -32.03 7.94
N PHE A 350 9.86 -31.71 7.83
CA PHE A 350 9.27 -30.59 7.10
C PHE A 350 9.80 -30.40 5.67
N PRO A 351 9.01 -30.75 4.64
CA PRO A 351 9.24 -30.20 3.32
C PRO A 351 9.15 -28.67 3.36
N ASP A 352 10.04 -27.98 2.66
CA ASP A 352 10.15 -26.50 2.64
C ASP A 352 8.82 -25.77 2.44
N ALA A 353 7.96 -26.31 1.58
CA ALA A 353 6.65 -25.72 1.29
C ALA A 353 5.69 -25.86 2.48
N GLU A 354 5.79 -26.88 3.31
CA GLU A 354 4.86 -27.10 4.42
C GLU A 354 5.13 -26.18 5.62
N ALA A 355 6.32 -25.58 5.72
CA ALA A 355 6.68 -24.72 6.83
C ALA A 355 5.77 -23.49 6.97
N VAL A 356 5.39 -22.87 5.84
CA VAL A 356 4.42 -21.76 5.83
C VAL A 356 3.04 -22.24 6.28
N ASP A 357 2.58 -23.40 5.80
CA ASP A 357 1.29 -23.95 6.18
C ASP A 357 1.19 -24.28 7.66
N TRP A 358 2.30 -24.69 8.28
CA TRP A 358 2.36 -24.94 9.72
C TRP A 358 2.25 -23.66 10.55
N VAL A 359 2.86 -22.57 10.09
CA VAL A 359 2.65 -21.25 10.71
C VAL A 359 1.18 -20.84 10.58
N LEU A 360 0.59 -20.98 9.38
CA LEU A 360 -0.82 -20.64 9.15
C LEU A 360 -1.80 -21.57 9.89
N ALA A 361 -1.39 -22.79 10.25
CA ALA A 361 -2.20 -23.70 11.08
C ALA A 361 -2.22 -23.31 12.57
N HIS A 362 -1.43 -22.33 13.00
CA HIS A 362 -1.43 -21.86 14.38
C HIS A 362 -2.73 -21.08 14.70
N PRO A 363 -3.37 -21.29 15.86
CA PRO A 363 -4.65 -20.64 16.20
C PRO A 363 -4.63 -19.11 16.20
N ALA A 364 -3.46 -18.50 16.43
CA ALA A 364 -3.30 -17.05 16.38
C ALA A 364 -3.37 -16.48 14.95
N ALA A 365 -3.09 -17.28 13.93
CA ALA A 365 -2.95 -16.82 12.55
C ALA A 365 -4.23 -16.17 11.98
N PRO A 366 -5.41 -16.83 12.00
CA PRO A 366 -6.62 -16.23 11.46
C PRO A 366 -7.04 -14.97 12.23
N ARG A 367 -6.84 -14.95 13.56
CA ARG A 367 -7.11 -13.78 14.41
C ARG A 367 -6.20 -12.59 14.06
N PHE A 368 -4.93 -12.85 13.80
CA PHE A 368 -3.98 -11.82 13.39
C PHE A 368 -4.38 -11.19 12.05
N VAL A 369 -4.67 -12.00 11.03
CA VAL A 369 -5.06 -11.50 9.70
C VAL A 369 -6.42 -10.79 9.76
N ALA A 370 -7.41 -11.35 10.46
CA ALA A 370 -8.70 -10.70 10.70
C ALA A 370 -8.53 -9.31 11.34
N SER A 371 -7.67 -9.19 12.36
CA SER A 371 -7.40 -7.90 13.00
C SER A 371 -6.86 -6.86 12.02
N LYS A 372 -6.01 -7.27 11.08
CA LYS A 372 -5.42 -6.38 10.08
C LYS A 372 -6.47 -5.93 9.06
N LEU A 373 -7.36 -6.82 8.61
CA LEU A 373 -8.45 -6.49 7.69
C LEU A 373 -9.48 -5.56 8.33
N ILE A 374 -9.90 -5.82 9.57
CA ILE A 374 -10.82 -4.94 10.29
C ILE A 374 -10.19 -3.57 10.50
N ARG A 375 -8.90 -3.51 10.85
CA ARG A 375 -8.17 -2.24 10.99
C ARG A 375 -7.98 -1.50 9.68
N LEU A 376 -7.91 -2.19 8.55
CA LEU A 376 -7.84 -1.54 7.25
C LEU A 376 -9.13 -0.75 6.97
N PHE A 377 -10.29 -1.39 7.13
CA PHE A 377 -11.56 -0.83 6.68
C PHE A 377 -12.32 -0.04 7.76
N VAL A 378 -12.34 -0.52 9.00
CA VAL A 378 -13.29 -0.06 10.03
C VAL A 378 -12.65 0.94 10.99
N THR A 379 -11.57 0.56 11.68
CA THR A 379 -11.02 1.33 12.82
C THR A 379 -9.49 1.42 12.82
N ASP A 380 -8.90 2.40 13.51
CA ASP A 380 -7.45 2.42 13.78
C ASP A 380 -7.08 1.62 15.06
N ALA A 381 -8.05 1.45 15.96
CA ALA A 381 -7.89 0.72 17.22
C ALA A 381 -7.81 -0.80 17.01
N MET A 382 -7.31 -1.53 18.01
CA MET A 382 -7.39 -2.99 18.00
C MET A 382 -8.85 -3.42 18.16
N PRO A 383 -9.38 -4.29 17.28
CA PRO A 383 -10.76 -4.78 17.40
C PRO A 383 -10.91 -5.66 18.65
N THR A 384 -12.13 -5.73 19.19
CA THR A 384 -12.45 -6.59 20.33
C THR A 384 -12.50 -8.07 19.91
N ASP A 385 -12.42 -9.00 20.86
CA ASP A 385 -12.52 -10.42 20.54
C ASP A 385 -13.84 -10.79 19.83
N ASP A 386 -14.94 -10.16 20.21
CA ASP A 386 -16.25 -10.34 19.57
C ASP A 386 -16.28 -9.83 18.12
N GLU A 387 -15.50 -8.80 17.80
CA GLU A 387 -15.31 -8.33 16.43
C GLU A 387 -14.37 -9.25 15.64
N LEU A 388 -13.31 -9.77 16.30
CA LEU A 388 -12.26 -10.56 15.66
C LEU A 388 -12.72 -11.97 15.26
N GLU A 389 -13.38 -12.68 16.19
CA GLU A 389 -13.62 -14.12 16.04
C GLU A 389 -14.46 -14.46 14.79
N PRO A 390 -15.57 -13.76 14.48
CA PRO A 390 -16.38 -14.10 13.31
C PRO A 390 -15.62 -13.94 11.99
N ILE A 391 -14.72 -12.95 11.88
CA ILE A 391 -13.90 -12.74 10.68
C ILE A 391 -12.77 -13.77 10.62
N ALA A 392 -12.18 -14.14 11.75
CA ALA A 392 -11.17 -15.19 11.84
C ALA A 392 -11.75 -16.56 11.44
N GLU A 393 -12.96 -16.89 11.91
CA GLU A 393 -13.69 -18.11 11.53
C GLU A 393 -13.95 -18.17 10.02
N LEU A 394 -14.37 -17.06 9.40
CA LEU A 394 -14.57 -17.00 7.94
C LEU A 394 -13.28 -17.28 7.16
N LEU A 395 -12.13 -16.79 7.65
CA LEU A 395 -10.84 -17.09 7.01
C LEU A 395 -10.51 -18.59 7.08
N VAL A 396 -10.84 -19.26 8.18
CA VAL A 396 -10.61 -20.71 8.32
C VAL A 396 -11.61 -21.51 7.48
N GLU A 397 -12.89 -21.18 7.55
CA GLU A 397 -13.97 -21.87 6.83
C GLU A 397 -13.76 -21.86 5.32
N HIS A 398 -13.25 -20.75 4.79
CA HIS A 398 -12.99 -20.57 3.37
C HIS A 398 -11.52 -20.83 2.97
N ASP A 399 -10.77 -21.59 3.77
CA ASP A 399 -9.36 -21.95 3.55
C ASP A 399 -8.51 -20.77 3.07
N TRP A 400 -8.54 -19.67 3.81
CA TRP A 400 -7.80 -18.43 3.57
C TRP A 400 -8.21 -17.63 2.32
N ASN A 401 -9.34 -17.93 1.68
CA ASN A 401 -9.92 -17.03 0.70
C ASN A 401 -10.35 -15.72 1.39
N LEU A 402 -9.78 -14.60 0.95
CA LEU A 402 -9.99 -13.29 1.55
C LEU A 402 -11.35 -12.69 1.18
N LEU A 403 -11.89 -13.06 0.02
CA LEU A 403 -13.06 -12.41 -0.55
C LEU A 403 -14.30 -12.50 0.36
N PRO A 404 -14.66 -13.65 0.97
CA PRO A 404 -15.77 -13.73 1.92
C PRO A 404 -15.61 -12.78 3.11
N ALA A 405 -14.43 -12.75 3.74
CA ALA A 405 -14.16 -11.87 4.89
C ALA A 405 -14.23 -10.39 4.51
N VAL A 406 -13.61 -9.99 3.39
CA VAL A 406 -13.66 -8.60 2.89
C VAL A 406 -15.09 -8.20 2.54
N ARG A 407 -15.84 -9.06 1.85
CA ARG A 407 -17.24 -8.82 1.50
C ARG A 407 -18.11 -8.62 2.75
N THR A 408 -17.95 -9.48 3.76
CA THR A 408 -18.67 -9.35 5.04
C THR A 408 -18.37 -8.02 5.73
N ILE A 409 -17.09 -7.63 5.83
CA ILE A 409 -16.71 -6.35 6.44
C ILE A 409 -17.33 -5.18 5.67
N LEU A 410 -17.25 -5.18 4.33
CA LEU A 410 -17.76 -4.08 3.51
C LEU A 410 -19.29 -3.95 3.55
N ARG A 411 -20.02 -5.05 3.73
CA ARG A 411 -21.48 -5.08 3.86
C ARG A 411 -21.98 -4.74 5.25
N SER A 412 -21.12 -4.84 6.25
CA SER A 412 -21.56 -4.81 7.64
C SER A 412 -22.17 -3.48 8.08
N ARG A 413 -23.16 -3.57 8.96
CA ARG A 413 -23.65 -2.42 9.75
C ARG A 413 -22.52 -1.73 10.52
N ARG A 414 -21.50 -2.48 10.94
CA ARG A 414 -20.32 -1.92 11.62
C ARG A 414 -19.52 -0.94 10.77
N LEU A 415 -19.36 -1.22 9.47
CA LEU A 415 -18.64 -0.30 8.58
C LEU A 415 -19.53 0.89 8.19
N LEU A 416 -20.79 0.62 7.87
CA LEU A 416 -21.71 1.59 7.28
C LEU A 416 -22.53 2.39 8.32
N GLY A 417 -22.39 2.06 9.60
CA GLY A 417 -23.00 2.74 10.73
C GLY A 417 -22.36 4.10 11.02
N ASP A 418 -23.15 5.00 11.59
CA ASP A 418 -22.75 6.39 11.86
C ASP A 418 -21.52 6.48 12.80
N GLU A 419 -21.29 5.48 13.65
CA GLU A 419 -20.17 5.42 14.59
C GLU A 419 -18.80 5.20 13.92
N THR A 420 -18.76 4.77 12.66
CA THR A 420 -17.52 4.53 11.90
C THR A 420 -17.18 5.65 10.93
N ILE A 421 -18.16 6.50 10.61
CA ILE A 421 -17.99 7.59 9.66
C ILE A 421 -17.13 8.69 10.30
N GLY A 422 -16.00 9.02 9.65
CA GLY A 422 -15.12 10.11 10.13
C GLY A 422 -14.25 9.76 11.32
N THR A 423 -13.92 8.49 11.55
CA THR A 423 -13.17 8.07 12.75
C THR A 423 -11.73 7.62 12.52
N LYS A 424 -11.27 7.53 11.27
CA LYS A 424 -9.87 7.15 10.96
C LYS A 424 -9.12 8.29 10.30
N VAL A 425 -7.85 8.41 10.68
CA VAL A 425 -6.92 9.34 10.05
C VAL A 425 -6.56 8.83 8.65
N ARG A 426 -6.63 9.70 7.64
CA ARG A 426 -6.22 9.35 6.29
C ARG A 426 -4.71 9.18 6.19
N SER A 427 -4.24 8.11 5.56
CA SER A 427 -2.84 8.01 5.12
C SER A 427 -2.52 9.06 4.06
N PRO A 428 -1.24 9.38 3.81
CA PRO A 428 -0.87 10.30 2.71
C PRO A 428 -1.45 9.87 1.35
N VAL A 429 -1.50 8.58 1.06
CA VAL A 429 -2.12 8.04 -0.16
C VAL A 429 -3.63 8.27 -0.16
N ASP A 430 -4.35 7.91 0.91
CA ASP A 430 -5.81 8.15 1.00
C ASP A 430 -6.16 9.65 0.88
N LEU A 431 -5.26 10.51 1.35
CA LEU A 431 -5.42 11.96 1.30
C LEU A 431 -5.29 12.49 -0.13
N ILE A 432 -4.16 12.22 -0.79
CA ILE A 432 -3.85 12.79 -2.11
C ILE A 432 -4.64 12.09 -3.22
N ILE A 433 -4.62 10.76 -3.24
CA ILE A 433 -5.35 9.99 -4.25
C ILE A 433 -6.85 10.18 -4.07
N GLY A 434 -7.33 10.22 -2.82
CA GLY A 434 -8.74 10.47 -2.55
C GLY A 434 -9.20 11.85 -2.96
N LEU A 435 -8.40 12.89 -2.73
CA LEU A 435 -8.68 14.24 -3.23
C LEU A 435 -8.82 14.23 -4.75
N LEU A 436 -7.86 13.67 -5.49
CA LEU A 436 -7.90 13.62 -6.93
C LEU A 436 -9.12 12.84 -7.42
N ARG A 437 -9.36 11.63 -6.90
CA ARG A 437 -10.47 10.79 -7.34
C ARG A 437 -11.84 11.40 -7.03
N SER A 438 -12.00 12.14 -5.93
CA SER A 438 -13.27 12.82 -5.58
C SER A 438 -13.71 13.88 -6.59
N PHE A 439 -12.78 14.39 -7.42
CA PHE A 439 -12.99 15.52 -8.33
C PHE A 439 -12.51 15.22 -9.76
N ASP A 440 -12.42 13.94 -10.14
CA ASP A 440 -11.89 13.49 -11.45
C ASP A 440 -10.56 14.15 -11.81
N GLY A 441 -9.69 14.19 -10.80
CA GLY A 441 -8.41 14.86 -10.80
C GLY A 441 -7.33 14.09 -11.53
N THR A 442 -6.50 14.81 -12.27
CA THR A 442 -5.25 14.31 -12.87
C THR A 442 -4.12 15.24 -12.51
N ALA A 443 -2.92 14.68 -12.34
CA ALA A 443 -1.74 15.43 -11.91
C ALA A 443 -0.46 14.70 -12.34
N ASN A 444 0.68 15.35 -12.16
CA ASN A 444 1.97 14.74 -12.45
C ASN A 444 2.30 13.65 -11.41
N ALA A 445 2.16 12.39 -11.81
CA ALA A 445 2.34 11.24 -10.91
C ALA A 445 3.75 11.13 -10.30
N SER A 446 4.79 11.61 -11.00
CA SER A 446 6.16 11.62 -10.45
C SER A 446 6.32 12.61 -9.31
N ARG A 447 5.80 13.84 -9.47
CA ARG A 447 5.81 14.85 -8.40
C ARG A 447 5.00 14.37 -7.19
N LEU A 448 3.86 13.74 -7.44
CA LEU A 448 3.02 13.19 -6.38
C LEU A 448 3.69 12.04 -5.64
N ALA A 449 4.40 11.14 -6.33
CA ALA A 449 5.17 10.09 -5.68
C ALA A 449 6.24 10.67 -4.73
N ASP A 450 6.91 11.75 -5.14
CA ASP A 450 7.87 12.46 -4.29
C ASP A 450 7.19 13.13 -3.08
N ASP A 451 6.00 13.73 -3.28
CA ASP A 451 5.21 14.32 -2.21
C ASP A 451 4.74 13.28 -1.19
N LEU A 452 4.27 12.13 -1.66
CA LEU A 452 3.88 11.00 -0.81
C LEU A 452 5.06 10.51 0.04
N ARG A 453 6.26 10.42 -0.55
CA ARG A 453 7.49 10.08 0.19
C ARG A 453 7.83 11.13 1.24
N ARG A 454 7.73 12.43 0.93
CA ARG A 454 7.94 13.52 1.91
C ARG A 454 6.94 13.49 3.06
N MET A 455 5.70 13.07 2.81
CA MET A 455 4.68 12.86 3.84
C MET A 455 4.88 11.56 4.66
N GLY A 456 5.93 10.78 4.39
CA GLY A 456 6.27 9.56 5.11
C GLY A 456 5.73 8.26 4.52
N MET A 457 5.09 8.32 3.34
CA MET A 457 4.53 7.13 2.67
C MET A 457 5.00 7.03 1.21
N GLY A 458 6.28 6.71 1.02
CA GLY A 458 6.82 6.48 -0.32
C GLY A 458 6.41 5.10 -0.86
N LEU A 459 5.67 5.04 -1.96
CA LEU A 459 5.33 3.77 -2.62
C LEU A 459 6.61 3.03 -3.04
N PHE A 460 6.73 1.74 -2.70
CA PHE A 460 7.96 0.91 -2.75
C PHE A 460 9.05 1.24 -1.72
N PHE A 461 8.77 2.11 -0.76
CA PHE A 461 9.71 2.53 0.28
C PHE A 461 9.04 2.58 1.65
N PRO A 462 8.58 1.42 2.17
CA PRO A 462 8.20 1.31 3.57
C PRO A 462 9.41 1.64 4.46
N PRO A 463 9.21 2.29 5.62
CA PRO A 463 10.30 2.72 6.49
C PRO A 463 11.08 1.57 7.12
N ASN A 464 10.45 0.42 7.29
CA ASN A 464 11.06 -0.80 7.82
C ASN A 464 10.19 -2.04 7.48
N VAL A 465 10.57 -3.21 7.98
CA VAL A 465 9.89 -4.49 7.73
C VAL A 465 8.46 -4.58 8.29
N LYS A 466 8.09 -3.73 9.26
CA LYS A 466 6.70 -3.60 9.76
C LYS A 466 5.79 -2.85 8.80
N GLY A 467 6.34 -2.27 7.73
CA GLY A 467 5.59 -1.45 6.78
C GLY A 467 5.36 -0.04 7.29
N TRP A 468 4.19 0.52 6.97
CA TRP A 468 3.78 1.85 7.44
C TRP A 468 2.87 1.73 8.67
N ASP A 469 3.20 2.48 9.71
CA ASP A 469 2.30 2.65 10.85
C ASP A 469 1.07 3.48 10.45
N GLY A 470 -0.10 3.07 10.92
CA GLY A 470 -1.38 3.73 10.63
C GLY A 470 -1.86 4.70 11.71
N GLY A 471 -3.01 5.33 11.43
CA GLY A 471 -3.72 6.17 12.39
C GLY A 471 -2.97 7.45 12.75
N ARG A 472 -2.82 7.73 14.05
CA ARG A 472 -2.27 9.01 14.54
C ARG A 472 -0.79 9.22 14.25
N THR A 473 -0.04 8.16 13.92
CA THR A 473 1.39 8.28 13.53
C THR A 473 1.59 9.15 12.30
N TRP A 474 0.57 9.24 11.44
CA TRP A 474 0.57 10.12 10.28
C TRP A 474 0.53 11.61 10.64
N ILE A 475 0.17 11.97 11.88
CA ILE A 475 -0.01 13.34 12.34
C ILE A 475 1.07 13.67 13.38
N ASN A 476 2.13 14.33 12.93
CA ASN A 476 3.14 14.95 13.77
C ASN A 476 3.54 16.31 13.18
N ALA A 477 4.37 17.09 13.89
CA ALA A 477 4.74 18.44 13.47
C ALA A 477 5.34 18.49 12.06
N ALA A 478 6.19 17.52 11.69
CA ALA A 478 6.82 17.47 10.38
C ALA A 478 5.84 17.01 9.28
N THR A 479 5.09 15.93 9.51
CA THR A 479 4.16 15.40 8.50
C THR A 479 2.96 16.31 8.27
N LEU A 480 2.52 17.08 9.28
CA LEU A 480 1.49 18.11 9.12
C LEU A 480 1.91 19.20 8.14
N LEU A 481 3.15 19.69 8.26
CA LEU A 481 3.70 20.68 7.35
C LEU A 481 3.82 20.12 5.93
N GLU A 482 4.33 18.90 5.77
CA GLU A 482 4.45 18.28 4.44
C GLU A 482 3.09 17.94 3.81
N ARG A 483 2.08 17.60 4.61
CA ARG A 483 0.69 17.47 4.13
C ARG A 483 0.18 18.78 3.55
N ALA A 484 0.29 19.87 4.31
CA ALA A 484 -0.13 21.19 3.86
C ALA A 484 0.66 21.62 2.62
N ASN A 485 1.98 21.44 2.61
CA ASN A 485 2.83 21.80 1.48
C ASN A 485 2.52 20.98 0.23
N GLY A 486 2.35 19.66 0.36
CA GLY A 486 2.06 18.78 -0.78
C GLY A 486 0.69 19.04 -1.39
N ILE A 487 -0.35 19.28 -0.57
CA ILE A 487 -1.65 19.72 -1.09
C ILE A 487 -1.52 21.10 -1.76
N GLY A 488 -0.78 22.02 -1.16
CA GLY A 488 -0.52 23.33 -1.74
C GLY A 488 0.13 23.23 -3.12
N ARG A 489 1.21 22.44 -3.24
CA ARG A 489 1.88 22.14 -4.51
C ARG A 489 0.92 21.53 -5.53
N LEU A 490 0.11 20.54 -5.12
CA LEU A 490 -0.86 19.90 -5.99
C LEU A 490 -1.89 20.89 -6.56
N LEU A 491 -2.46 21.74 -5.70
CA LEU A 491 -3.49 22.71 -6.10
C LEU A 491 -2.92 23.89 -6.92
N GLN A 492 -1.65 24.21 -6.76
CA GLN A 492 -0.97 25.29 -7.48
C GLN A 492 -0.25 24.83 -8.75
N ASP A 493 -0.15 23.53 -9.00
CA ASP A 493 0.52 23.00 -10.19
C ASP A 493 -0.34 23.23 -11.44
N ASP A 494 0.21 23.98 -12.40
CA ASP A 494 -0.40 24.27 -13.70
C ASP A 494 -0.67 23.02 -14.55
N ALA A 495 -0.12 21.85 -14.19
CA ALA A 495 -0.43 20.57 -14.83
C ALA A 495 -1.61 19.83 -14.18
N THR A 496 -2.01 20.19 -12.95
CA THR A 496 -3.13 19.56 -12.26
C THR A 496 -4.46 19.99 -12.89
N ARG A 497 -5.34 19.03 -13.17
CA ARG A 497 -6.69 19.29 -13.68
C ARG A 497 -7.70 18.56 -12.82
N PHE A 498 -8.85 19.20 -12.59
CA PHE A 498 -10.03 18.62 -11.94
C PHE A 498 -11.18 18.69 -12.93
N ASP A 499 -11.70 17.53 -13.35
CA ASP A 499 -12.59 17.41 -14.51
C ASP A 499 -12.07 18.22 -15.71
N ARG A 500 -10.80 17.98 -16.08
CA ARG A 500 -10.11 18.63 -17.22
C ARG A 500 -9.96 20.16 -17.12
N ARG A 501 -10.30 20.79 -16.00
CA ARG A 501 -10.19 22.25 -15.78
C ARG A 501 -9.13 22.57 -14.72
N PRO A 502 -8.57 23.80 -14.71
CA PRO A 502 -7.82 24.31 -13.56
C PRO A 502 -8.67 24.27 -12.28
N VAL A 503 -8.03 24.05 -11.13
CA VAL A 503 -8.73 23.83 -9.86
C VAL A 503 -9.68 24.96 -9.48
N GLY A 504 -9.26 26.22 -9.64
CA GLY A 504 -10.07 27.38 -9.27
C GLY A 504 -11.34 27.47 -10.11
N GLU A 505 -11.24 27.19 -11.41
CA GLU A 505 -12.40 27.17 -12.31
C GLU A 505 -13.35 26.02 -11.97
N HIS A 506 -12.81 24.82 -11.71
CA HIS A 506 -13.61 23.65 -11.31
C HIS A 506 -14.39 23.93 -10.01
N LEU A 507 -13.70 24.44 -8.98
CA LEU A 507 -14.32 24.73 -7.69
C LEU A 507 -15.40 25.81 -7.80
N MET A 508 -15.14 26.88 -8.55
CA MET A 508 -16.15 27.93 -8.76
C MET A 508 -17.36 27.41 -9.52
N ALA A 509 -17.15 26.59 -10.56
CA ALA A 509 -18.24 26.02 -11.35
C ALA A 509 -19.10 25.04 -10.54
N ARG A 510 -18.50 24.29 -9.61
CA ARG A 510 -19.19 23.24 -8.85
C ARG A 510 -19.78 23.71 -7.52
N PHE A 511 -19.10 24.61 -6.81
CA PHE A 511 -19.43 24.98 -5.44
C PHE A 511 -19.64 26.48 -5.23
N GLY A 512 -19.16 27.33 -6.14
CA GLY A 512 -19.08 28.78 -5.91
C GLY A 512 -18.09 29.14 -4.80
N ASP A 513 -18.25 30.34 -4.22
CA ASP A 513 -17.42 30.84 -3.10
C ASP A 513 -18.24 31.44 -1.94
N ASP A 514 -19.53 31.06 -1.85
CA ASP A 514 -20.42 31.39 -0.74
C ASP A 514 -20.00 30.71 0.58
N ASP A 515 -20.64 31.03 1.70
CA ASP A 515 -20.23 30.48 3.01
C ASP A 515 -20.54 28.98 3.18
N ASP A 516 -21.47 28.43 2.39
CA ASP A 516 -21.82 27.01 2.45
C ASP A 516 -20.94 26.14 1.52
N SER A 517 -20.25 26.74 0.55
CA SER A 517 -19.32 26.07 -0.38
C SER A 517 -18.30 25.17 0.34
N LEU A 518 -17.82 25.60 1.51
CA LEU A 518 -16.89 24.82 2.33
C LEU A 518 -17.55 23.57 2.93
N GLY A 519 -18.81 23.67 3.36
CA GLY A 519 -19.59 22.54 3.87
C GLY A 519 -19.81 21.48 2.79
N LYS A 520 -20.26 21.91 1.60
CA LYS A 520 -20.43 21.03 0.42
C LYS A 520 -19.11 20.35 0.03
N LEU A 521 -18.01 21.10 0.04
CA LEU A 521 -16.69 20.56 -0.23
C LEU A 521 -16.27 19.52 0.82
N ALA A 522 -16.58 19.77 2.09
CA ALA A 522 -16.36 18.83 3.19
C ALA A 522 -17.14 17.53 2.99
N GLU A 523 -18.42 17.60 2.63
CA GLU A 523 -19.23 16.41 2.38
C GLU A 523 -18.65 15.55 1.25
N VAL A 524 -18.26 16.18 0.14
CA VAL A 524 -17.63 15.51 -1.00
C VAL A 524 -16.29 14.88 -0.63
N LEU A 525 -15.43 15.64 0.05
CA LEU A 525 -14.05 15.25 0.32
C LEU A 525 -13.89 14.38 1.56
N LEU A 526 -14.78 14.49 2.56
CA LEU A 526 -14.64 13.94 3.91
C LEU A 526 -15.75 12.93 4.28
N ALA A 527 -16.87 12.89 3.54
CA ALA A 527 -18.09 12.15 3.89
C ALA A 527 -18.69 12.52 5.27
N VAL A 528 -18.20 13.60 5.86
CA VAL A 528 -18.66 14.19 7.11
C VAL A 528 -18.58 15.69 6.93
N ARG A 529 -19.62 16.39 7.39
CA ARG A 529 -19.58 17.84 7.54
C ARG A 529 -18.95 18.15 8.91
N PRO A 530 -17.78 18.82 8.96
CA PRO A 530 -17.22 19.27 10.22
C PRO A 530 -18.21 20.18 10.96
N ASN A 531 -18.14 20.21 12.29
CA ASN A 531 -18.95 21.12 13.08
C ASN A 531 -18.72 22.60 12.71
N ASP A 532 -19.70 23.46 13.01
CA ASP A 532 -19.68 24.88 12.63
C ASP A 532 -18.46 25.64 13.15
N ALA A 533 -17.97 25.28 14.34
CA ALA A 533 -16.76 25.89 14.90
C ALA A 533 -15.52 25.57 14.06
N THR A 534 -15.42 24.34 13.54
CA THR A 534 -14.33 23.92 12.65
C THR A 534 -14.47 24.56 11.28
N LEU A 535 -15.68 24.60 10.72
CA LEU A 535 -15.96 25.28 9.45
C LEU A 535 -15.62 26.77 9.53
N ALA A 536 -15.99 27.47 10.61
CA ALA A 536 -15.67 28.88 10.80
C ALA A 536 -14.14 29.12 10.84
N ARG A 537 -13.38 28.27 11.55
CA ARG A 537 -11.91 28.35 11.59
C ARG A 537 -11.27 28.11 10.22
N LEU A 538 -11.80 27.18 9.45
CA LEU A 538 -11.31 26.88 8.10
C LEU A 538 -11.69 28.00 7.11
N ALA A 539 -12.88 28.58 7.24
CA ALA A 539 -13.34 29.69 6.42
C ALA A 539 -12.43 30.93 6.57
N ALA A 540 -11.90 31.16 7.77
CA ALA A 540 -10.97 32.26 8.07
C ALA A 540 -9.68 32.24 7.22
N VAL A 541 -9.21 31.07 6.78
CA VAL A 541 -8.01 30.95 5.93
C VAL A 541 -8.20 31.61 4.54
N GLY A 542 -9.46 31.76 4.10
CA GLY A 542 -9.83 32.42 2.85
C GLY A 542 -10.20 33.90 3.00
N GLU A 543 -10.16 34.47 4.20
CA GLU A 543 -10.50 35.88 4.43
C GLU A 543 -9.60 36.81 3.62
N GLY A 544 -10.20 37.88 3.07
CA GLY A 544 -9.51 38.83 2.18
C GLY A 544 -9.29 38.34 0.74
N ARG A 545 -9.65 37.09 0.40
CA ARG A 545 -9.65 36.58 -0.99
C ARG A 545 -11.07 36.55 -1.55
N SER A 546 -11.23 36.44 -2.87
CA SER A 546 -12.52 36.26 -3.54
C SER A 546 -12.43 35.28 -4.72
N GLY A 547 -13.58 34.73 -5.13
CA GLY A 547 -13.71 33.82 -6.27
C GLY A 547 -12.78 32.61 -6.17
N ALA A 548 -12.13 32.26 -7.28
CA ALA A 548 -11.24 31.11 -7.38
C ALA A 548 -10.14 31.09 -6.31
N ALA A 549 -9.57 32.25 -5.95
CA ALA A 549 -8.52 32.32 -4.95
C ALA A 549 -9.02 31.97 -3.54
N ARG A 550 -10.26 32.33 -3.20
CA ARG A 550 -10.92 31.94 -1.95
C ARG A 550 -11.26 30.46 -1.95
N ALA A 551 -11.83 29.95 -3.04
CA ALA A 551 -12.21 28.54 -3.19
C ALA A 551 -10.99 27.60 -3.04
N VAL A 552 -9.87 27.92 -3.71
CA VAL A 552 -8.62 27.14 -3.60
C VAL A 552 -8.03 27.19 -2.20
N ALA A 553 -8.06 28.36 -1.53
CA ALA A 553 -7.59 28.50 -0.15
C ALA A 553 -8.40 27.63 0.82
N ARG A 554 -9.72 27.63 0.66
CA ARG A 554 -10.65 26.80 1.44
C ARG A 554 -10.43 25.30 1.21
N MET A 555 -10.23 24.88 -0.05
CA MET A 555 -9.90 23.48 -0.38
C MET A 555 -8.57 23.04 0.25
N HIS A 556 -7.55 23.90 0.18
CA HIS A 556 -6.25 23.65 0.80
C HIS A 556 -6.38 23.46 2.32
N ALA A 557 -7.04 24.40 3.01
CA ALA A 557 -7.23 24.35 4.45
C ALA A 557 -8.01 23.10 4.89
N LEU A 558 -9.09 22.78 4.19
CA LEU A 558 -9.93 21.62 4.47
C LEU A 558 -9.16 20.31 4.28
N ALA A 559 -8.49 20.14 3.14
CA ALA A 559 -7.78 18.91 2.83
C ALA A 559 -6.58 18.70 3.77
N ALA A 560 -5.86 19.77 4.13
CA ALA A 560 -4.68 19.70 4.98
C ALA A 560 -5.00 19.48 6.47
N SER A 561 -6.24 19.76 6.91
CA SER A 561 -6.64 19.68 8.32
C SER A 561 -6.98 18.25 8.74
N PRO A 562 -6.25 17.63 9.68
CA PRO A 562 -6.64 16.34 10.25
C PRO A 562 -7.89 16.46 11.13
N LEU A 563 -8.10 17.62 11.76
CA LEU A 563 -9.29 17.88 12.56
C LEU A 563 -10.55 17.88 11.70
N ALA A 564 -10.48 18.33 10.45
CA ALA A 564 -11.63 18.21 9.55
C ALA A 564 -11.93 16.74 9.20
N GLN A 565 -10.92 15.88 9.20
CA GLN A 565 -11.04 14.47 8.83
C GLN A 565 -11.64 13.61 9.95
N LEU A 566 -11.60 14.10 11.19
CA LEU A 566 -12.13 13.46 12.39
C LEU A 566 -13.36 14.26 12.82
N GLY A 567 -14.56 13.71 12.57
CA GLY A 567 -15.86 14.43 12.65
C GLY A 567 -16.01 15.37 13.84
#